data_AF-A0A6A4Z0V3-F1
#
_entry.id   AF-A0A6A4Z0V3-F1
#
_cell.length_a   1.000
_cell.length_b   1.000
_cell.length_c   1.000
_cell.angle_alpha   90.00
_cell.angle_beta   90.00
_cell.angle_gamma   90.00
#
_symmetry.space_group_name_H-M   'P 1'
#
loop_
_entity.id
_entity.type
_entity.pdbx_description
1 polymer ?
#
loop_
_entity_poly.entity_id
_entity_poly.type
_entity_poly.pdbx_seq_one_letter_code
_entity_poly.pdbx_strand_id
1 'polypeptide(L)'
;GDISTATACMDQHLQLIQSVQDRSAEVNAWMQLGFLATTDGHHDNAVRYFDQAYRLAQDLNEIGMMKQASCYLGIARGCLHTHTFFSNVLQSIT
;
A
#
# COMPACT_ATOMS: atom_id res chain seq x y z
N GLY A 1 16.76 5.07 -5.55
CA GLY A 1 16.91 3.62 -5.39
C GLY A 1 16.02 2.94 -6.41
N ASP A 2 16.35 1.73 -6.84
CA ASP A 2 15.55 0.98 -7.81
C ASP A 2 14.26 0.43 -7.15
N ILE A 3 13.16 1.18 -7.29
CA ILE A 3 11.86 0.86 -6.68
C ILE A 3 11.22 -0.36 -7.36
N SER A 4 11.46 -0.58 -8.64
CA SER A 4 10.94 -1.72 -9.38
C SER A 4 11.55 -3.02 -8.87
N THR A 5 12.88 -3.05 -8.69
CA THR A 5 13.56 -4.20 -8.09
C THR A 5 13.13 -4.41 -6.64
N ALA A 6 12.95 -3.34 -5.86
CA ALA A 6 12.48 -3.44 -4.47
C ALA A 6 11.07 -4.04 -4.39
N THR A 7 10.16 -3.62 -5.27
CA THR A 7 8.79 -4.15 -5.34
C THR A 7 8.80 -5.63 -5.70
N ALA A 8 9.57 -6.03 -6.71
CA ALA A 8 9.69 -7.43 -7.12
C ALA A 8 10.23 -8.33 -5.99
N CYS A 9 11.22 -7.85 -5.24
CA CYS A 9 11.74 -8.55 -4.06
C CYS A 9 10.67 -8.69 -2.97
N MET A 10 9.91 -7.62 -2.72
CA MET A 10 8.86 -7.62 -1.69
C MET A 10 7.66 -8.51 -2.07
N ASP A 11 7.32 -8.61 -3.36
CA ASP A 11 6.30 -9.55 -3.86
C ASP A 11 6.74 -11.01 -3.67
N GLN A 12 8.00 -11.34 -3.96
CA GLN A 12 8.54 -12.67 -3.69
C GLN A 12 8.53 -12.98 -2.19
N HIS A 13 8.90 -12.00 -1.36
CA HIS A 13 8.85 -12.13 0.09
C HIS A 13 7.42 -12.39 0.60
N LEU A 14 6.44 -11.65 0.06
CA LEU A 14 5.03 -11.83 0.39
C LEU A 14 4.53 -13.23 0.02
N GLN A 15 4.88 -13.74 -1.17
CA GLN A 15 4.53 -15.11 -1.58
C GLN A 15 5.09 -16.16 -0.62
N LEU A 16 6.35 -15.99 -0.19
CA LEU A 16 6.97 -16.88 0.78
C LEU A 16 6.22 -16.83 2.13
N ILE A 17 5.93 -15.63 2.63
CA ILE A 17 5.20 -15.43 3.89
C ILE A 17 3.83 -16.12 3.84
N GLN A 18 3.10 -15.94 2.74
CA GLN A 18 1.79 -16.58 2.55
C GLN A 18 1.90 -18.11 2.52
N SER A 19 2.97 -18.65 1.93
CA SER A 19 3.21 -20.11 1.91
C SER A 19 3.47 -20.71 3.29
N VAL A 20 4.10 -19.95 4.19
CA VAL A 20 4.36 -20.37 5.58
C VAL A 20 3.24 -19.96 6.55
N GLN A 21 2.19 -19.31 6.03
CA GLN A 21 1.01 -18.86 6.77
C GLN A 21 1.32 -17.91 7.93
N ASP A 22 2.41 -17.14 7.84
CA ASP A 22 2.74 -16.10 8.83
C ASP A 22 1.94 -14.83 8.53
N ARG A 23 0.72 -14.78 9.07
CA ARG A 23 -0.21 -13.67 8.81
C ARG A 23 0.27 -12.33 9.39
N SER A 24 1.09 -12.33 10.44
CA SER A 24 1.63 -11.09 11.02
C SER A 24 2.71 -10.49 10.14
N ALA A 25 3.63 -11.33 9.65
CA ALA A 25 4.61 -10.91 8.64
C ALA A 25 3.92 -10.46 7.34
N GLU A 26 2.77 -11.05 6.98
CA GLU A 26 2.01 -10.69 5.79
C GLU A 26 1.49 -9.24 5.89
N VAL A 27 0.98 -8.83 7.05
CA VAL A 27 0.59 -7.42 7.29
C VAL A 27 1.75 -6.48 7.00
N ASN A 28 2.95 -6.80 7.50
CA ASN A 28 4.13 -5.96 7.29
C ASN A 28 4.55 -5.93 5.81
N ALA A 29 4.53 -7.07 5.12
CA ALA A 29 4.84 -7.11 3.69
C ALA A 29 3.89 -6.21 2.87
N TRP A 30 2.58 -6.24 3.16
CA TRP A 30 1.61 -5.33 2.54
C TRP A 30 1.89 -3.85 2.87
N MET A 31 2.29 -3.53 4.10
CA MET A 31 2.70 -2.18 4.48
C MET A 31 3.90 -1.69 3.66
N GLN A 32 4.92 -2.54 3.47
CA GLN A 32 6.11 -2.17 2.70
C GLN A 32 5.81 -1.96 1.22
N LEU A 33 4.98 -2.83 0.62
CA LEU A 33 4.50 -2.64 -0.75
C LEU A 33 3.75 -1.30 -0.90
N GLY A 34 2.93 -0.93 0.08
CA GLY A 34 2.25 0.37 0.13
C GLY A 34 3.22 1.55 0.16
N PHE A 35 4.31 1.46 0.95
CA PHE A 35 5.34 2.49 0.99
C PHE A 35 6.11 2.63 -0.31
N LEU A 36 6.48 1.50 -0.93
CA LEU A 36 7.16 1.49 -2.22
C LEU A 36 6.26 2.14 -3.29
N ALA A 37 4.99 1.73 -3.37
CA ALA A 37 4.03 2.30 -4.31
C ALA A 37 3.79 3.80 -4.09
N THR A 38 3.76 4.25 -2.82
CA THR A 38 3.64 5.68 -2.49
C THR A 38 4.87 6.46 -2.98
N THR A 39 6.06 5.90 -2.80
CA THR A 39 7.33 6.49 -3.21
C THR A 39 7.45 6.59 -4.74
N ASP A 40 6.86 5.62 -5.45
CA ASP A 40 6.85 5.54 -6.92
C ASP A 40 5.73 6.37 -7.57
N GLY A 41 4.87 7.03 -6.78
CA GLY A 41 3.73 7.81 -7.28
C GLY A 41 2.51 6.97 -7.69
N HIS A 42 2.57 5.65 -7.57
CA HIS A 42 1.47 4.71 -7.81
C HIS A 42 0.49 4.70 -6.63
N HIS A 43 -0.19 5.83 -6.41
CA HIS A 43 -1.07 6.04 -5.25
C HIS A 43 -2.28 5.09 -5.23
N ASP A 44 -2.77 4.66 -6.38
CA ASP A 44 -3.81 3.64 -6.53
C ASP A 44 -3.37 2.28 -5.96
N ASN A 45 -2.16 1.84 -6.31
CA ASN A 45 -1.57 0.62 -5.76
C ASN A 45 -1.29 0.77 -4.27
N ALA A 46 -0.79 1.92 -3.83
CA ALA A 46 -0.58 2.19 -2.40
C ALA A 46 -1.87 2.05 -1.58
N VAL A 47 -2.99 2.60 -2.08
CA VAL A 47 -4.32 2.45 -1.44
C VAL A 47 -4.68 0.98 -1.31
N ARG A 48 -4.49 0.17 -2.36
CA ARG A 48 -4.80 -1.27 -2.34
C ARG A 48 -3.96 -2.02 -1.31
N TYR A 49 -2.66 -1.76 -1.27
CA TYR A 49 -1.74 -2.44 -0.35
C TYR A 49 -2.01 -2.06 1.12
N PHE A 50 -2.24 -0.78 1.42
CA PHE A 50 -2.57 -0.37 2.78
C PHE A 50 -3.97 -0.86 3.24
N ASP A 51 -4.95 -0.94 2.33
CA ASP A 51 -6.27 -1.51 2.64
C ASP A 51 -6.16 -3.01 2.99
N GLN A 52 -5.33 -3.76 2.26
CA GLN A 52 -5.08 -5.16 2.53
C GLN A 52 -4.38 -5.36 3.89
N ALA A 53 -3.34 -4.56 4.18
CA ALA A 53 -2.67 -4.55 5.48
C ALA A 53 -3.64 -4.22 6.63
N TYR A 54 -4.52 -3.23 6.44
CA TYR A 54 -5.52 -2.82 7.43
C TYR A 54 -6.50 -3.94 7.75
N ARG A 55 -7.10 -4.57 6.72
CA ARG A 55 -8.06 -5.67 6.90
C ARG A 55 -7.43 -6.85 7.62
N LEU A 56 -6.21 -7.22 7.21
CA LEU A 56 -5.51 -8.34 7.82
C LEU A 56 -5.12 -8.04 9.27
N ALA A 57 -4.60 -6.85 9.56
CA ALA A 57 -4.31 -6.43 10.93
C ALA A 57 -5.57 -6.41 11.81
N GLN A 58 -6.72 -6.01 11.25
CA GLN A 58 -8.00 -6.07 11.93
C GLN A 58 -8.41 -7.51 12.25
N ASP A 59 -8.31 -8.44 11.30
CA ASP A 59 -8.62 -9.86 11.50
C ASP A 59 -7.74 -10.51 12.58
N LEU A 60 -6.48 -10.06 12.70
CA LEU A 60 -5.52 -10.55 13.69
C LEU A 60 -5.60 -9.82 15.04
N ASN A 61 -6.45 -8.80 15.18
CA ASN A 61 -6.50 -7.88 16.32
C ASN A 61 -5.15 -7.18 16.62
N GLU A 62 -4.33 -6.94 15.59
CA GLU A 62 -3.07 -6.19 15.70
C GLU A 62 -3.31 -4.69 15.65
N ILE A 63 -3.81 -4.13 16.77
CA ILE A 63 -4.26 -2.73 16.84
C ILE A 63 -3.17 -1.72 16.43
N GLY A 64 -1.90 -2.00 16.74
CA GLY A 64 -0.78 -1.14 16.34
C GLY A 64 -0.65 -1.03 14.82
N MET A 65 -0.60 -2.18 14.13
CA MET A 65 -0.50 -2.24 12.67
C MET A 65 -1.77 -1.72 12.00
N MET A 66 -2.94 -2.02 12.56
CA MET A 66 -4.22 -1.50 12.05
C MET A 66 -4.26 0.04 12.05
N LYS A 67 -3.82 0.68 13.15
CA LYS A 67 -3.75 2.15 13.24
C LYS A 67 -2.76 2.72 12.23
N GLN A 68 -1.61 2.07 12.08
CA GLN A 68 -0.59 2.49 11.13
C GLN A 68 -1.10 2.41 9.69
N ALA A 69 -1.64 1.25 9.29
CA ALA A 69 -2.22 1.03 7.97
C ALA A 69 -3.35 2.03 7.67
N SER A 70 -4.23 2.31 8.64
CA SER A 70 -5.30 3.29 8.50
C SER A 70 -4.77 4.71 8.22
N CYS A 71 -3.71 5.13 8.92
CA CYS A 71 -3.08 6.43 8.70
C CYS A 71 -2.54 6.56 7.26
N TYR A 72 -1.77 5.58 6.82
CA TYR A 72 -1.17 5.61 5.49
C TYR A 72 -2.19 5.42 4.36
N LEU A 73 -3.25 4.64 4.59
CA LEU A 73 -4.38 4.54 3.69
C LEU A 73 -5.06 5.91 3.48
N GLY A 74 -5.21 6.69 4.55
CA GLY A 74 -5.74 8.06 4.47
C GLY A 74 -4.85 8.98 3.63
N ILE A 75 -3.53 8.93 3.86
CA ILE A 75 -2.55 9.70 3.08
C ILE A 75 -2.61 9.30 1.60
N ALA A 76 -2.57 8.01 1.29
CA ALA A 76 -2.59 7.51 -0.08
C ALA A 76 -3.88 7.90 -0.82
N ARG A 77 -5.04 7.84 -0.15
CA ARG A 77 -6.33 8.32 -0.72
C ARG A 77 -6.31 9.81 -1.00
N GLY A 78 -5.72 10.61 -0.12
CA GLY A 78 -5.54 12.05 -0.33
C GLY A 78 -4.71 12.34 -1.59
N CYS A 79 -3.56 11.67 -1.73
CA CYS A 79 -2.68 11.81 -2.90
C CYS A 79 -3.35 11.34 -4.20
N LEU A 80 -4.12 10.24 -4.16
CA LEU A 80 -4.85 9.76 -5.33
C LEU A 80 -5.95 10.75 -5.75
N HIS A 81 -6.66 11.33 -4.79
CA HIS A 81 -7.70 12.32 -5.08
C HIS A 81 -7.13 13.61 -5.68
N THR A 82 -6.02 14.12 -5.15
CA THR A 82 -5.37 15.31 -5.73
C THR A 82 -4.87 15.03 -7.15
N HIS A 83 -4.22 13.89 -7.38
CA HIS A 83 -3.75 13.50 -8.71
C HIS A 83 -4.89 13.40 -9.73
N THR A 84 -5.99 12.74 -9.36
CA THR A 84 -7.18 12.61 -10.24
C THR A 84 -7.84 13.96 -10.50
N PHE A 85 -7.94 14.83 -9.50
CA PHE A 85 -8.46 16.18 -9.67
C PHE A 85 -7.66 16.99 -10.71
N PHE A 86 -6.33 17.05 -10.57
CA PHE A 86 -5.49 17.78 -11.51
C PHE A 86 -5.54 17.21 -12.93
N SER A 87 -5.54 15.88 -13.06
CA SER A 87 -5.67 15.20 -14.36
C SER A 87 -6.97 15.59 -15.08
N ASN A 88 -8.10 15.57 -14.36
CA ASN A 88 -9.40 15.93 -14.91
C ASN A 88 -9.46 17.42 -15.31
N VAL A 89 -8.89 18.31 -14.50
CA VAL A 89 -8.80 19.74 -14.83
C VAL A 89 -7.99 19.94 -16.11
N LEU A 90 -6.82 19.31 -16.24
CA LEU A 90 -6.00 19.42 -17.45
C LEU A 90 -6.73 18.92 -18.71
N GLN A 91 -7.44 17.80 -18.62
CA GLN A 91 -8.26 17.28 -19.72
C GLN A 91 -9.39 18.23 -20.12
N SER A 92 -9.94 19.00 -19.18
CA SER A 92 -11.03 19.94 -19.49
C SER A 92 -10.59 21.22 -20.21
N ILE A 93 -9.28 21.49 -20.27
CA ILE A 93 -8.70 22.71 -20.86
C ILE A 93 -7.99 22.41 -22.20
N THR A 94 -7.92 21.14 -22.60
CA THR A 94 -7.30 20.68 -23.86
C THR A 94 -8.37 20.30 -24.87
#